data_AF-A0A6C0KXN3-F1
#
_entry.id   AF-A0A6C0KXN3-F1
#
_cell.length_a   1.000
_cell.length_b   1.000
_cell.length_c   1.000
_cell.angle_alpha   90.00
_cell.angle_beta   90.00
_cell.angle_gamma   90.00
#
_symmetry.space_group_name_H-M   'P 1'
#
loop_
_entity.id
_entity.type
_entity.pdbx_description
1 polymer ?
#
loop_
_entity_poly.entity_id
_entity_poly.type
_entity_poly.pdbx_seq_one_letter_code
_entity_poly.pdbx_strand_id
1 'polypeptide(L)'
;MDVEGGEVPLFKSLSDTDLLKIKQLVIEIHSPSDTILPIRLAKTHWLVHLHANNCCGTTLVDGIRVPNIFECTYVRRESGDEFPLNKQPIPDPVLDQPNLVRKPEIELNGPPFVHT
;
A
#
# COMPACT_ATOMS: atom_id res chain seq x y z
N MET A 1 0.52 5.47 -9.88
CA MET A 1 1.74 5.14 -10.63
C MET A 1 1.85 3.65 -10.61
N ASP A 2 1.81 3.08 -11.79
CA ASP A 2 1.98 1.67 -12.05
C ASP A 2 3.05 1.60 -13.12
N VAL A 3 4.12 0.88 -12.83
CA VAL A 3 5.29 0.75 -13.70
C VAL A 3 5.67 -0.72 -13.88
N GLU A 4 4.71 -1.63 -13.70
CA GLU A 4 4.82 -3.06 -14.05
C GLU A 4 6.07 -3.75 -13.42
N GLY A 5 6.35 -3.47 -12.15
CA GLY A 5 7.51 -4.04 -11.41
C GLY A 5 8.73 -3.13 -11.32
N GLY A 6 8.70 -1.96 -11.96
CA GLY A 6 9.74 -0.94 -11.89
C GLY A 6 9.76 -0.10 -10.60
N GLU A 7 8.91 -0.37 -9.62
CA GLU A 7 8.71 0.53 -8.47
C GLU A 7 9.98 0.59 -7.61
N VAL A 8 10.51 -0.56 -7.20
CA VAL A 8 11.68 -0.64 -6.32
C VAL A 8 12.90 0.10 -6.92
N PRO A 9 13.35 -0.14 -8.16
CA PRO A 9 14.48 0.58 -8.72
C PRO A 9 14.20 2.08 -8.89
N LEU A 10 12.98 2.47 -9.25
CA LEU A 10 12.58 3.88 -9.34
C LEU A 10 12.75 4.57 -7.99
N PHE A 11 12.20 4.02 -6.91
CA PHE A 11 12.30 4.64 -5.60
C PHE A 11 13.72 4.59 -5.05
N LYS A 12 14.51 3.54 -5.34
CA LYS A 12 15.94 3.50 -5.00
C LYS A 12 16.74 4.64 -5.65
N SER A 13 16.30 5.15 -6.80
CA SER A 13 16.94 6.30 -7.47
C SER A 13 16.63 7.66 -6.82
N LEU A 14 15.58 7.74 -5.99
CA LEU A 14 15.17 8.96 -5.31
C LEU A 14 15.85 9.07 -3.94
N SER A 15 16.27 10.27 -3.55
CA SER A 15 16.66 10.56 -2.16
C SER A 15 15.43 10.79 -1.27
N ASP A 16 15.60 10.73 0.05
CA ASP A 16 14.49 11.05 0.97
C ASP A 16 14.03 12.51 0.82
N THR A 17 14.94 13.42 0.44
CA THR A 17 14.62 14.82 0.10
C THR A 17 13.76 14.92 -1.16
N ASP A 18 13.92 14.01 -2.12
CA ASP A 18 13.06 13.97 -3.30
C ASP A 18 11.68 13.41 -2.96
N LEU A 19 11.62 12.39 -2.11
CA LEU A 19 10.36 11.87 -1.60
C LEU A 19 9.56 12.94 -0.87
N LEU A 20 10.22 13.78 -0.06
CA LEU A 20 9.57 14.89 0.63
C LEU A 20 8.99 15.96 -0.32
N LYS A 21 9.33 15.98 -1.61
CA LYS A 21 8.69 16.89 -2.59
C LYS A 21 7.34 16.37 -3.07
N ILE A 22 7.07 15.08 -2.91
CA ILE A 22 5.83 14.43 -3.33
C ILE A 22 4.81 14.63 -2.21
N LYS A 23 3.68 15.30 -2.50
CA LYS A 23 2.62 15.52 -1.50
C LYS A 23 1.70 14.32 -1.34
N GLN A 24 1.40 13.67 -2.46
CA GLN A 24 0.56 12.49 -2.53
C GLN A 24 1.16 11.53 -3.54
N LEU A 25 1.18 10.25 -3.20
CA LEU A 25 1.67 9.18 -4.04
C LEU A 25 0.60 8.09 -4.11
N VAL A 26 0.08 7.86 -5.30
CA VAL A 26 -0.72 6.66 -5.60
C VAL A 26 0.20 5.68 -6.32
N ILE A 27 0.33 4.45 -5.85
CA ILE A 27 1.29 3.48 -6.38
C ILE A 27 0.72 2.05 -6.34
N GLU A 28 0.91 1.27 -7.41
CA GLU A 28 0.70 -0.18 -7.40
C GLU A 28 2.03 -0.89 -7.17
N ILE A 29 2.07 -1.86 -6.25
CA ILE A 29 3.30 -2.59 -5.89
C ILE A 29 3.19 -4.02 -6.40
N HIS A 30 4.13 -4.38 -7.28
CA HIS A 30 4.20 -5.69 -7.96
C HIS A 30 5.06 -6.74 -7.26
N SER A 31 5.78 -6.37 -6.19
CA SER A 31 6.73 -7.24 -5.47
C SER A 31 6.52 -7.16 -3.96
N PRO A 32 5.49 -7.80 -3.40
CA PRO A 32 5.06 -7.63 -2.00
C PRO A 32 6.05 -8.22 -0.99
N SER A 33 6.91 -9.14 -1.43
CA SER A 33 7.99 -9.69 -0.61
C SER A 33 9.10 -8.66 -0.34
N ASP A 34 9.19 -7.61 -1.16
CA ASP A 34 10.11 -6.50 -0.90
C ASP A 34 9.45 -5.50 0.05
N THR A 35 9.65 -5.74 1.35
CA THR A 35 9.16 -4.86 2.42
C THR A 35 9.95 -3.56 2.54
N ILE A 36 11.09 -3.42 1.85
CA ILE A 36 11.99 -2.26 1.99
C ILE A 36 11.31 -0.98 1.50
N LEU A 37 10.60 -1.05 0.36
CA LEU A 37 9.93 0.11 -0.20
C LEU A 37 8.81 0.64 0.71
N PRO A 38 7.82 -0.17 1.14
CA PRO A 38 6.81 0.27 2.11
C PRO A 38 7.40 0.82 3.41
N ILE A 39 8.42 0.16 3.99
CA ILE A 39 9.09 0.62 5.21
C ILE A 39 9.74 1.98 5.01
N ARG A 40 10.34 2.22 3.84
CA ARG A 40 10.96 3.51 3.51
C ARG A 40 9.92 4.61 3.32
N LEU A 41 8.85 4.35 2.57
CA LEU A 41 7.77 5.32 2.35
C LEU A 41 7.10 5.72 3.67
N ALA A 42 6.93 4.76 4.60
CA ALA A 42 6.36 5.02 5.92
C ALA A 42 7.16 6.02 6.78
N LYS A 43 8.42 6.35 6.42
CA LYS A 43 9.21 7.39 7.11
C LYS A 43 8.79 8.81 6.74
N THR A 44 8.28 9.01 5.53
CA THR A 44 8.00 10.35 4.97
C THR A 44 6.54 10.55 4.60
N HIS A 45 5.77 9.46 4.48
CA HIS A 45 4.35 9.48 4.12
C HIS A 45 3.52 8.61 5.07
N TRP A 46 2.25 8.95 5.19
CA TRP A 46 1.18 8.14 5.78
C TRP A 46 0.55 7.29 4.70
N LEU A 47 0.38 5.98 4.96
CA LEU A 47 -0.49 5.13 4.15
C LEU A 47 -1.93 5.41 4.55
N VAL A 48 -2.73 5.97 3.65
CA VAL A 48 -4.12 6.38 3.94
C VAL A 48 -5.15 5.47 3.29
N HIS A 49 -4.78 4.75 2.23
CA HIS A 49 -5.63 3.76 1.58
C HIS A 49 -4.79 2.61 1.01
N LEU A 50 -5.34 1.40 1.06
CA LEU A 50 -4.75 0.22 0.44
C LEU A 50 -5.88 -0.63 -0.17
N HIS A 51 -5.71 -1.00 -1.42
CA HIS A 51 -6.61 -1.87 -2.16
C HIS A 51 -5.84 -3.09 -2.67
N ALA A 52 -6.31 -4.30 -2.38
CA ALA A 52 -5.65 -5.53 -2.80
C ALA A 52 -6.09 -5.94 -4.21
N ASN A 53 -5.15 -6.21 -5.11
CA ASN A 53 -5.50 -6.68 -6.45
C ASN A 53 -5.90 -8.17 -6.39
N ASN A 54 -7.21 -8.41 -6.47
CA ASN A 54 -7.80 -9.74 -6.32
C ASN A 54 -7.48 -10.73 -7.47
N CYS A 55 -6.82 -10.26 -8.54
CA CYS A 55 -6.49 -11.10 -9.69
C CYS A 55 -5.30 -12.04 -9.41
N CYS A 56 -4.35 -11.59 -8.59
CA CYS A 56 -3.00 -12.19 -8.54
C CYS A 56 -2.74 -13.07 -7.31
N GLY A 57 -3.73 -13.22 -6.41
CA GLY A 57 -3.61 -14.05 -5.21
C GLY A 57 -2.72 -13.43 -4.13
N THR A 58 -2.20 -14.26 -3.23
CA THR A 58 -1.45 -13.83 -2.05
C THR A 58 -0.19 -14.65 -1.83
N THR A 59 0.83 -14.08 -1.22
CA THR A 59 2.00 -14.81 -0.69
C THR A 59 2.10 -14.68 0.83
N LEU A 60 2.86 -15.57 1.46
CA LEU A 60 3.14 -15.51 2.90
C LEU A 60 4.47 -14.79 3.12
N VAL A 61 4.45 -13.65 3.80
CA VAL A 61 5.65 -12.89 4.18
C VAL A 61 5.68 -12.83 5.71
N ASP A 62 6.69 -13.42 6.34
CA ASP A 62 6.85 -13.46 7.81
C ASP A 62 5.60 -13.95 8.56
N GLY A 63 4.86 -14.91 7.97
CA GLY A 63 3.63 -15.46 8.55
C GLY A 63 2.37 -14.64 8.29
N ILE A 64 2.48 -13.49 7.60
CA ILE A 64 1.36 -12.63 7.21
C ILE A 64 1.00 -12.91 5.75
N ARG A 65 -0.30 -13.07 5.45
CA ARG A 65 -0.79 -13.21 4.08
C ARG A 65 -0.86 -11.82 3.44
N VAL A 66 -0.04 -11.59 2.41
CA VAL A 66 0.06 -10.30 1.70
C VAL A 66 -0.42 -10.50 0.25
N PRO A 67 -1.23 -9.57 -0.32
CA PRO A 67 -1.58 -9.62 -1.74
C PRO A 67 -0.34 -9.62 -2.63
N ASN A 68 -0.39 -10.37 -3.73
CA ASN A 68 0.71 -10.40 -4.70
C ASN A 68 0.90 -9.07 -5.44
N ILE A 69 -0.19 -8.33 -5.58
CA ILE A 69 -0.22 -6.97 -6.12
C ILE A 69 -1.22 -6.17 -5.29
N PHE A 70 -0.89 -4.93 -4.96
CA PHE A 70 -1.79 -4.03 -4.24
C PHE A 70 -1.50 -2.58 -4.56
N GLU A 71 -2.55 -1.77 -4.51
CA GLU A 71 -2.53 -0.34 -4.78
C GLU A 71 -2.58 0.42 -3.45
N CYS A 72 -1.71 1.41 -3.29
CA CYS A 72 -1.62 2.23 -2.09
C CYS A 72 -1.75 3.70 -2.43
N THR A 73 -2.47 4.43 -1.57
CA THR A 73 -2.41 5.89 -1.53
C THR A 73 -1.67 6.34 -0.29
N TYR A 74 -0.63 7.13 -0.52
CA TYR A 74 0.20 7.75 0.50
C TYR A 74 0.06 9.27 0.47
N VAL A 75 0.08 9.90 1.64
CA VAL A 75 0.11 11.37 1.81
C VAL A 75 1.34 11.74 2.62
N ARG A 76 2.09 12.76 2.18
CA ARG A 76 3.31 13.22 2.88
C ARG A 76 2.98 13.61 4.31
N ARG A 77 3.84 13.23 5.26
CA ARG A 77 3.74 13.66 6.65
C ARG A 77 4.16 15.12 6.76
N GLU A 78 3.36 15.94 7.42
CA GLU A 78 3.73 17.27 7.88
C GLU A 78 4.07 17.26 9.37
N SER A 79 4.76 18.31 9.83
CA SER A 79 5.10 18.44 11.25
C SER A 79 3.83 18.68 12.07
N GLY A 80 3.59 17.82 13.06
CA GLY A 80 2.41 17.89 13.93
C GLY A 80 1.21 17.05 13.46
N ASP A 81 1.34 16.32 12.35
CA ASP A 81 0.29 15.39 11.91
C ASP A 81 0.18 14.19 12.86
N GLU A 82 -1.03 13.92 13.33
CA GLU A 82 -1.42 12.65 13.96
C GLU A 82 -2.67 12.11 13.26
N PHE A 83 -2.54 10.95 12.61
CA PHE A 83 -3.67 10.24 12.03
C PHE A 83 -4.07 9.09 12.95
N PRO A 84 -5.37 8.91 13.24
CA PRO A 84 -5.83 7.70 13.92
C PRO A 84 -5.60 6.48 13.02
N LEU A 85 -5.46 5.31 13.63
CA LEU A 85 -5.45 4.05 12.87
C LEU A 85 -6.75 3.91 12.08
N ASN A 86 -6.61 3.45 10.83
CA ASN A 86 -7.76 3.20 9.97
C ASN A 86 -8.51 1.94 10.47
N LYS A 87 -9.82 2.09 10.69
CA LYS A 87 -10.74 1.04 11.16
C LYS A 87 -11.68 0.54 10.07
N GLN A 88 -11.61 1.13 8.87
CA GLN A 88 -12.39 0.67 7.73
C GLN A 88 -11.88 -0.70 7.28
N PRO A 89 -12.78 -1.56 6.76
CA PRO A 89 -12.37 -2.80 6.12
C PRO A 89 -11.53 -2.54 4.87
N ILE A 90 -10.71 -3.54 4.55
CA ILE A 90 -10.05 -3.64 3.26
C ILE A 90 -10.54 -4.95 2.63
N PRO A 91 -11.23 -4.91 1.48
CA PRO A 91 -11.52 -3.72 0.66
C PRO A 91 -12.51 -2.75 1.31
N ASP A 92 -12.37 -1.46 1.00
CA ASP A 92 -13.31 -0.42 1.42
C ASP A 92 -14.61 -0.53 0.59
N PRO A 93 -15.80 -0.64 1.22
CA PRO A 93 -17.05 -0.92 0.53
C PRO A 93 -17.56 0.23 -0.35
N VAL A 94 -17.00 1.43 -0.19
CA VAL A 94 -17.39 2.64 -0.94
C VAL A 94 -16.35 2.97 -2.00
N LEU A 95 -15.06 2.82 -1.68
CA LEU A 95 -13.97 3.26 -2.54
C LEU A 95 -13.46 2.17 -3.48
N ASP A 96 -13.50 0.90 -3.07
CA ASP A 96 -12.85 -0.18 -3.79
C ASP A 96 -13.81 -0.92 -4.74
N GLN A 97 -13.24 -1.45 -5.82
CA GLN A 97 -13.90 -2.30 -6.80
C GLN A 97 -12.97 -3.45 -7.19
N PRO A 98 -13.50 -4.66 -7.41
CA PRO A 98 -12.67 -5.81 -7.78
C PRO A 98 -11.93 -5.59 -9.09
N ASN A 99 -10.60 -5.80 -9.11
CA ASN A 99 -9.83 -5.80 -10.36
C ASN A 99 -10.32 -6.90 -11.32
N LEU A 100 -10.75 -8.05 -10.78
CA LEU A 100 -11.37 -9.13 -11.53
C LEU A 100 -12.68 -9.57 -10.87
N VAL A 101 -13.81 -9.07 -11.40
CA VAL A 101 -15.19 -9.30 -10.91
C VAL A 101 -15.53 -10.78 -10.65
N ARG A 102 -14.87 -11.71 -11.35
CA ARG A 102 -15.16 -13.16 -11.27
C ARG A 102 -14.40 -13.86 -10.14
N LYS A 103 -13.50 -13.16 -9.46
CA LYS A 103 -12.73 -13.67 -8.32
C LYS A 103 -13.20 -12.99 -7.04
N PRO A 104 -13.15 -13.70 -5.90
CA PRO A 104 -13.42 -13.10 -4.61
C PRO A 104 -12.34 -12.05 -4.28
N GLU A 105 -12.76 -11.01 -3.55
CA GLU A 105 -11.87 -10.00 -2.97
C GLU A 105 -10.87 -10.60 -1.97
N ILE A 106 -9.76 -9.91 -1.77
CA ILE A 106 -8.75 -10.28 -0.77
C ILE A 106 -8.95 -9.39 0.46
N GLU A 107 -9.56 -9.94 1.49
CA GLU A 107 -9.75 -9.25 2.77
C GLU A 107 -8.44 -9.18 3.55
N LEU A 108 -8.11 -7.99 4.07
CA LEU A 108 -6.96 -7.79 4.94
C LEU A 108 -7.41 -7.37 6.34
N ASN A 109 -7.04 -8.17 7.34
CA ASN A 109 -7.34 -7.91 8.74
C ASN A 109 -6.06 -8.11 9.58
N GLY A 110 -5.27 -7.06 9.71
CA GLY A 110 -3.97 -7.06 10.38
C GLY A 110 -3.32 -5.67 10.42
N PRO A 111 -2.42 -5.38 11.38
CA PRO A 111 -1.81 -4.06 11.51
C PRO A 111 -1.19 -3.52 10.20
N PRO A 112 -1.41 -2.25 9.83
CA PRO A 112 -2.03 -1.16 10.61
C PRO A 112 -3.57 -1.07 10.50
N PHE A 113 -4.22 -2.00 9.79
CA PHE A 113 -5.67 -2.01 9.54
C PHE A 113 -6.32 -3.08 10.43
N VAL A 114 -6.64 -2.69 11.66
CA VAL A 114 -7.22 -3.61 12.66
C VAL A 114 -8.72 -3.37 12.81
N HIS A 115 -9.49 -4.45 12.65
CA HIS A 115 -10.92 -4.50 12.98
C HIS A 115 -11.22 -4.66 14.48
N THR A 116 -10.28 -4.30 15.35
CA THR A 116 -10.41 -4.48 16.81
C THR A 116 -10.05 -3.21 17.56
#